data_AF-A0A2V8ET34-F1
#
_entry.id   AF-A0A2V8ET34-F1
#
_cell.length_a   1.000
_cell.length_b   1.000
_cell.length_c   1.000
_cell.angle_alpha   90.00
_cell.angle_beta   90.00
_cell.angle_gamma   90.00
#
_symmetry.space_group_name_H-M   'P 1'
#
loop_
_entity.id
_entity.type
_entity.pdbx_description
1 polymer ?
#
loop_
_entity_poly.entity_id
_entity_poly.type
_entity_poly.pdbx_seq_one_letter_code
_entity_poly.pdbx_strand_id
1 'polypeptide(L)'
;MYQTNGPKLKGTGIPADFHYYNWVDQHNILGLGANTPLATGSNSDSLLALNPQTKEWITLRVPYPLGFYSRGMDGRIDDPNGGWKGRGLWANYGTHFVWHIEGGKGTKGKIVHFQLRPNPLAR
;
A
#
# COMPACT_ATOMS: atom_id res chain seq x y z
N MET A 1 13.26 -13.60 -6.42
CA MET A 1 12.21 -12.63 -6.81
C MET A 1 10.86 -13.30 -6.60
N TYR A 2 9.88 -12.63 -5.99
CA TYR A 2 8.56 -13.21 -5.68
C TYR A 2 7.49 -12.59 -6.58
N GLN A 3 6.71 -13.42 -7.26
CA GLN A 3 5.64 -12.95 -8.14
C GLN A 3 4.44 -12.50 -7.28
N THR A 4 3.87 -11.33 -7.59
CA THR A 4 2.68 -10.80 -6.91
C THR A 4 1.39 -11.49 -7.32
N ASN A 5 0.34 -11.39 -6.50
CA ASN A 5 -0.98 -11.97 -6.76
C ASN A 5 -1.94 -10.99 -7.48
N GLY A 6 -1.41 -9.99 -8.17
CA GLY A 6 -2.20 -8.94 -8.83
C GLY A 6 -3.06 -9.43 -10.01
N PRO A 7 -3.90 -8.53 -10.57
CA PRO A 7 -4.81 -8.85 -11.66
C PRO A 7 -4.07 -9.36 -12.91
N LYS A 8 -4.72 -10.19 -13.72
CA LYS A 8 -4.15 -10.79 -14.93
C LYS A 8 -4.96 -10.40 -16.15
N LEU A 9 -4.29 -10.18 -17.28
CA LEU A 9 -4.97 -10.00 -18.56
C LEU A 9 -5.50 -11.34 -19.09
N LYS A 10 -6.54 -11.29 -19.91
CA LYS A 10 -7.11 -12.49 -20.53
C LYS A 10 -6.05 -13.19 -21.39
N GLY A 11 -5.92 -14.51 -21.23
CA GLY A 11 -4.99 -15.32 -22.01
C GLY A 11 -3.55 -15.35 -21.48
N THR A 12 -3.26 -14.75 -20.31
CA THR A 12 -1.95 -14.84 -19.65
C THR A 12 -2.05 -15.29 -18.20
N GLY A 13 -1.05 -16.06 -17.76
CA GLY A 13 -0.86 -16.43 -16.35
C GLY A 13 -0.11 -15.38 -15.54
N ILE A 14 0.43 -14.35 -16.19
CA ILE A 14 1.32 -13.34 -15.61
C ILE A 14 0.50 -12.17 -15.05
N PRO A 15 0.75 -11.76 -13.78
CA PRO A 15 0.15 -10.56 -13.21
C PRO A 15 0.55 -9.31 -13.99
N ALA A 16 -0.43 -8.42 -14.20
CA ALA A 16 -0.30 -7.13 -14.86
C ALA A 16 -0.43 -5.98 -13.86
N ASP A 17 -0.06 -6.23 -12.60
CA ASP A 17 0.02 -5.16 -11.61
C ASP A 17 1.23 -4.25 -11.90
N PHE A 18 1.13 -3.01 -11.47
CA PHE A 18 2.16 -2.01 -11.73
C PHE A 18 2.88 -1.65 -10.43
N HIS A 19 4.17 -2.01 -10.36
CA HIS A 19 5.03 -1.82 -9.18
C HIS A 19 6.03 -0.69 -9.45
N TYR A 20 5.58 0.55 -9.32
CA TYR A 20 6.41 1.73 -9.62
C TYR A 20 7.60 1.85 -8.65
N TYR A 21 7.35 1.63 -7.36
CA TYR A 21 8.38 1.74 -6.33
C TYR A 21 8.29 0.58 -5.35
N ASN A 22 9.46 0.12 -4.93
CA ASN A 22 9.63 -0.84 -3.85
C ASN A 22 10.30 -0.13 -2.67
N TRP A 23 9.81 -0.39 -1.48
CA TRP A 23 10.29 0.21 -0.24
C TRP A 23 10.41 -0.86 0.84
N VAL A 24 11.25 -0.66 1.85
CA VAL A 24 11.41 -1.61 2.95
C VAL A 24 11.09 -0.92 4.26
N ASP A 25 10.12 -1.48 5.00
CA ASP A 25 9.82 -1.06 6.36
C ASP A 25 10.87 -1.58 7.33
N GLN A 26 11.98 -0.87 7.46
CA GLN A 26 13.09 -1.26 8.32
C GLN A 26 12.75 -1.21 9.81
N HIS A 27 11.75 -0.41 10.18
CA HIS A 27 11.50 -0.05 11.58
C HIS A 27 10.19 -0.62 12.15
N ASN A 28 9.57 -1.58 11.44
CA ASN A 28 8.29 -2.16 11.85
C ASN A 28 7.22 -1.07 12.09
N ILE A 29 7.14 -0.14 11.16
CA ILE A 29 6.20 0.99 11.16
C ILE A 29 4.78 0.47 10.98
N LEU A 30 4.54 -0.48 10.06
CA LEU A 30 3.22 -1.04 9.83
C LEU A 30 2.83 -2.12 10.85
N GLY A 31 3.78 -2.65 11.63
CA GLY A 31 3.50 -3.72 12.59
C GLY A 31 3.54 -5.14 12.02
N LEU A 32 4.07 -5.32 10.81
CA LEU A 32 4.21 -6.63 10.13
C LEU A 32 5.59 -7.28 10.34
N GLY A 33 6.46 -6.66 11.13
CA GLY A 33 7.85 -7.05 11.33
C GLY A 33 8.82 -5.98 10.85
N ALA A 34 10.06 -6.04 11.34
CA ALA A 34 11.14 -5.22 10.81
C ALA A 34 11.66 -5.80 9.49
N ASN A 35 12.09 -4.92 8.60
CA ASN A 35 12.57 -5.23 7.25
C ASN A 35 11.51 -5.88 6.35
N THR A 36 10.23 -5.54 6.53
CA THR A 36 9.15 -6.00 5.66
C THR A 36 9.27 -5.30 4.30
N PRO A 37 9.44 -6.02 3.18
CA PRO A 37 9.42 -5.43 1.85
C PRO A 37 8.00 -5.04 1.44
N LEU A 38 7.85 -3.87 0.84
CA LEU A 38 6.61 -3.38 0.26
C LEU A 38 6.79 -3.00 -1.21
N ALA A 39 5.72 -3.22 -1.98
CA ALA A 39 5.58 -2.79 -3.36
C ALA A 39 4.26 -2.05 -3.55
N THR A 40 4.22 -1.08 -4.46
CA THR A 40 2.94 -0.46 -4.87
C THR A 40 2.15 -1.43 -5.74
N GLY A 41 0.87 -1.65 -5.46
CA GLY A 41 -0.06 -2.37 -6.34
C GLY A 41 -0.94 -1.38 -7.10
N SER A 42 -0.37 -0.59 -7.99
CA SER A 42 -1.05 0.59 -8.56
C SER A 42 -2.23 0.25 -9.47
N ASN A 43 -2.20 -0.92 -10.13
CA ASN A 43 -3.33 -1.40 -10.95
C ASN A 43 -4.31 -2.24 -10.13
N SER A 44 -4.01 -2.48 -8.87
CA SER A 44 -4.82 -3.28 -7.96
C SER A 44 -5.31 -2.47 -6.75
N ASP A 45 -5.22 -1.14 -6.81
CA ASP A 45 -5.65 -0.21 -5.76
C ASP A 45 -5.12 -0.63 -4.37
N SER A 46 -3.84 -0.99 -4.28
CA SER A 46 -3.29 -1.53 -3.03
C SER A 46 -1.82 -1.19 -2.77
N LEU A 47 -1.41 -1.41 -1.53
CA LEU A 47 -0.01 -1.64 -1.18
C LEU A 47 0.16 -3.14 -0.90
N LEU A 48 1.30 -3.69 -1.31
CA LEU A 48 1.60 -5.10 -1.16
C LEU A 48 2.76 -5.25 -0.18
N ALA A 49 2.53 -5.94 0.94
CA ALA A 49 3.60 -6.29 1.88
C ALA A 49 3.97 -7.76 1.72
N LEU A 50 5.25 -8.06 1.53
CA LEU A 50 5.74 -9.42 1.43
C LEU A 50 6.09 -9.94 2.82
N ASN A 51 5.53 -11.08 3.20
CA ASN A 51 6.06 -11.86 4.32
C ASN A 51 7.24 -12.71 3.79
N PRO A 52 8.50 -12.42 4.15
CA PRO A 52 9.64 -13.14 3.59
C PRO A 52 9.75 -14.59 4.07
N GLN A 53 9.14 -14.93 5.21
CA GLN A 53 9.13 -16.28 5.77
C GLN A 53 8.13 -17.18 5.03
N THR A 54 6.90 -16.69 4.80
CA THR A 54 5.86 -17.48 4.12
C THR A 54 5.88 -17.29 2.60
N LYS A 55 6.54 -16.25 2.11
CA LYS A 55 6.57 -15.82 0.69
C LYS A 55 5.20 -15.37 0.18
N GLU A 56 4.29 -15.04 1.10
CA GLU A 56 2.94 -14.61 0.79
C GLU A 56 2.84 -13.08 0.78
N TRP A 57 1.95 -12.58 -0.07
CA TRP A 57 1.65 -11.16 -0.18
C TRP A 57 0.42 -10.81 0.65
N ILE A 58 0.59 -9.87 1.57
CA ILE A 58 -0.49 -9.19 2.28
C ILE A 58 -0.94 -8.00 1.42
N THR A 59 -2.22 -7.99 1.04
CA THR A 59 -2.79 -6.93 0.18
C THR A 59 -3.53 -5.90 1.03
N LEU A 60 -3.01 -4.68 1.07
CA LEU A 60 -3.61 -3.54 1.75
C LEU A 60 -4.42 -2.73 0.74
N ARG A 61 -5.65 -3.17 0.47
CA ARG A 61 -6.51 -2.56 -0.55
C ARG A 61 -7.22 -1.31 -0.06
N VAL A 62 -7.26 -0.29 -0.90
CA VAL A 62 -8.10 0.91 -0.75
C VAL A 62 -9.23 0.80 -1.77
N PRO A 63 -10.40 0.27 -1.39
CA PRO A 63 -11.47 -0.02 -2.35
C PRO A 63 -12.20 1.24 -2.85
N TYR A 64 -12.05 2.36 -2.15
CA TYR A 64 -12.77 3.60 -2.45
C TYR A 64 -12.05 4.82 -1.87
N PRO A 65 -12.09 6.00 -2.53
CA PRO A 65 -12.57 6.25 -3.90
C PRO A 65 -11.78 5.46 -4.95
N LEU A 66 -12.42 5.09 -6.06
CA LEU A 66 -11.80 4.25 -7.07
C LEU A 66 -10.56 4.89 -7.69
N GLY A 67 -9.55 4.06 -8.00
CA GLY A 67 -8.36 4.45 -8.75
C GLY A 67 -7.13 4.79 -7.91
N PHE A 68 -6.96 4.19 -6.72
CA PHE A 68 -5.80 4.39 -5.84
C PHE A 68 -4.49 3.97 -6.52
N TYR A 69 -3.99 4.88 -7.34
CA TYR A 69 -2.79 4.72 -8.15
C TYR A 69 -1.59 5.24 -7.36
N SER A 70 -1.06 4.41 -6.47
CA SER A 70 0.13 4.76 -5.69
C SER A 70 1.41 4.62 -6.51
N ARG A 71 2.35 5.53 -6.33
CA ARG A 71 3.70 5.42 -6.93
C ARG A 71 4.79 5.33 -5.89
N GLY A 72 4.55 5.86 -4.70
CA GLY A 72 5.47 5.79 -3.59
C GLY A 72 4.69 5.68 -2.29
N MET A 73 5.43 5.28 -1.28
CA MET A 73 4.98 5.27 0.09
C MET A 73 6.18 5.49 0.99
N ASP A 74 5.94 6.12 2.13
CA ASP A 74 6.92 6.27 3.20
C ASP A 74 6.26 6.06 4.55
N GLY A 75 7.06 5.67 5.54
CA GLY A 75 6.61 5.48 6.92
C GLY A 75 7.08 6.58 7.85
N ARG A 76 6.31 6.83 8.90
CA ARG A 76 6.68 7.73 10.00
C ARG A 76 6.30 7.10 11.33
N ILE A 77 7.17 7.29 12.33
CA ILE A 77 6.92 6.98 13.74
C ILE A 77 6.83 8.31 14.47
N ASP A 78 5.63 8.64 14.92
CA ASP A 78 5.32 9.89 15.62
C ASP A 78 5.52 9.75 17.13
N ASP A 79 5.17 8.59 17.66
CA ASP A 79 5.38 8.23 19.06
C ASP A 79 5.86 6.77 19.12
N PRO A 80 7.14 6.53 19.46
CA PRO A 80 7.67 5.17 19.63
C PRO A 80 6.89 4.36 20.67
N ASN A 81 6.31 5.01 21.67
CA ASN A 81 5.54 4.38 22.76
C ASN A 81 4.03 4.34 22.48
N GLY A 82 3.55 5.00 21.42
CA GLY A 82 2.13 5.09 21.06
C GLY A 82 1.55 3.84 20.40
N GLY A 83 2.30 2.73 20.38
CA GLY A 83 1.90 1.48 19.73
C GLY A 83 1.58 1.67 18.25
N TRP A 84 0.51 1.03 17.78
CA TRP A 84 0.05 1.10 16.38
C TRP A 84 -0.50 2.47 15.98
N LYS A 85 -0.90 3.31 16.96
CA LYS A 85 -1.43 4.65 16.71
C LYS A 85 -0.35 5.69 16.49
N GLY A 86 0.81 5.50 17.12
CA GLY A 86 1.96 6.41 17.02
C GLY A 86 2.80 6.21 15.76
N ARG A 87 2.31 5.47 14.77
CA ARG A 87 3.04 5.11 13.55
C ARG A 87 2.07 4.86 12.39
N GLY A 88 2.57 4.96 11.16
CA GLY A 88 1.78 4.66 9.98
C GLY A 88 2.58 4.72 8.69
N LEU A 89 1.96 4.26 7.61
CA LEU A 89 2.47 4.48 6.26
C LEU A 89 1.60 5.51 5.54
N TRP A 90 2.23 6.34 4.72
CA TRP A 90 1.57 7.31 3.87
C TRP A 90 1.92 7.00 2.43
N ALA A 91 0.89 6.76 1.62
CA ALA A 91 1.06 6.54 0.19
C ALA A 91 0.39 7.65 -0.59
N ASN A 92 1.05 8.11 -1.64
CA ASN A 92 0.51 9.16 -2.49
C ASN A 92 -0.57 8.62 -3.42
N TYR A 93 -1.54 9.46 -3.74
CA TYR A 93 -2.44 9.23 -4.87
C TYR A 93 -1.80 9.86 -6.12
N GLY A 94 -0.99 9.07 -6.82
CA GLY A 94 -0.01 9.53 -7.83
C GLY A 94 -0.48 9.46 -9.29
N THR A 95 -1.79 9.49 -9.57
CA THR A 95 -2.26 9.60 -10.96
C THR A 95 -1.94 10.98 -11.54
N HIS A 96 -1.48 11.06 -12.79
CA HIS A 96 -1.20 12.36 -13.44
C HIS A 96 -2.48 13.16 -13.68
N PHE A 97 -3.58 12.46 -13.93
CA PHE A 97 -4.85 13.07 -14.31
C PHE A 97 -5.88 12.87 -13.18
N VAL A 98 -5.67 13.56 -12.06
CA VAL A 98 -6.55 13.48 -10.88
C VAL A 98 -8.01 13.89 -11.14
N TRP A 99 -8.32 14.49 -12.29
CA TRP A 99 -9.70 14.78 -12.70
C TRP A 99 -10.38 13.64 -13.47
N HIS A 100 -9.66 12.58 -13.83
CA HIS A 100 -10.24 11.35 -14.43
C HIS A 100 -10.62 10.31 -13.39
N ILE A 101 -10.37 10.57 -12.11
CA ILE A 101 -10.85 9.72 -11.01
C ILE A 101 -12.18 10.26 -10.49
N GLU A 102 -12.73 9.51 -9.54
CA GLU A 102 -13.93 9.90 -8.82
C GLU A 102 -13.82 11.30 -8.19
N GLY A 103 -14.82 12.13 -8.47
CA GLY A 103 -14.86 13.56 -8.10
C GLY A 103 -14.66 14.52 -9.28
N GLY A 104 -14.06 14.08 -10.40
CA GLY A 104 -13.97 14.86 -11.63
C GLY A 104 -13.12 16.13 -11.53
N LYS A 105 -13.44 17.14 -12.36
CA LYS A 105 -12.72 18.41 -12.42
C LYS A 105 -12.70 19.11 -11.05
N GLY A 106 -11.52 19.50 -10.60
CA GLY A 106 -11.32 20.13 -9.27
C GLY A 106 -10.88 19.16 -8.18
N THR A 107 -10.86 17.85 -8.46
CA THR A 107 -10.30 16.85 -7.55
C THR A 107 -8.82 17.12 -7.29
N LYS A 108 -8.44 17.13 -6.01
CA LYS A 108 -7.06 17.34 -5.55
C LYS A 108 -6.36 16.01 -5.32
N GLY A 109 -5.03 16.05 -5.34
CA GLY A 109 -4.20 14.94 -4.87
C GLY A 109 -4.53 14.58 -3.42
N LYS A 110 -4.41 13.29 -3.10
CA LYS A 110 -4.69 12.74 -1.78
C LYS A 110 -3.45 12.00 -1.28
N ILE A 111 -3.34 11.87 0.03
CA ILE A 111 -2.41 10.96 0.68
C ILE A 111 -3.25 10.00 1.51
N VAL A 112 -2.98 8.70 1.38
CA VAL A 112 -3.68 7.67 2.13
C VAL A 112 -2.81 7.26 3.31
N HIS A 113 -3.38 7.30 4.51
CA HIS A 113 -2.73 6.88 5.74
C HIS A 113 -3.16 5.46 6.10
N PHE A 114 -2.19 4.55 6.20
CA PHE A 114 -2.38 3.16 6.59
C PHE A 114 -1.91 2.97 8.03
N GLN A 115 -2.80 2.44 8.86
CA GLN A 115 -2.47 1.94 10.19
C GLN A 115 -3.05 0.53 10.34
N LEU A 116 -2.23 -0.37 10.87
CA LEU A 116 -2.64 -1.74 11.13
C LEU A 116 -2.71 -1.97 12.63
N ARG A 117 -3.87 -2.43 13.08
CA ARG A 117 -4.07 -2.80 14.48
C ARG A 117 -3.40 -4.16 14.75
N PRO A 118 -2.80 -4.35 15.94
CA PRO A 118 -2.23 -5.64 16.31
C PRO A 118 -3.31 -6.71 16.52
N ASN A 119 -4.55 -6.29 16.83
CA ASN A 119 -5.71 -7.15 16.92
C ASN A 119 -7.01 -6.34 16.69
N PRO A 120 -8.15 -7.01 16.41
CA PRO A 120 -9.42 -6.32 16.11
C PRO A 120 -9.97 -5.47 17.27
N LEU A 121 -9.59 -5.76 18.51
CA LEU A 121 -10.09 -5.08 19.71
C LEU A 121 -9.19 -3.93 20.19
N ALA A 122 -8.02 -3.73 19.55
CA ALA A 122 -7.09 -2.68 19.93
C ALA A 122 -7.76 -1.31 19.75
N ARG A 123 -7.81 -0.53 20.83
CA ARG A 123 -8.50 0.77 20.88
C ARG A 123 -7.60 1.94 20.60
#